data_AF-A2DLJ0-F1
#
_entry.id   AF-A2DLJ0-F1
#
_cell.length_a   1.000
_cell.length_b   1.000
_cell.length_c   1.000
_cell.angle_alpha   90.00
_cell.angle_beta   90.00
_cell.angle_gamma   90.00
#
_symmetry.space_group_name_H-M   'P 1'
#
loop_
_entity.id
_entity.type
_entity.pdbx_description
1 polymer ?
#
loop_
_entity_poly.entity_id
_entity_poly.type
_entity_poly.pdbx_seq_one_letter_code
_entity_poly.pdbx_strand_id
1 'polypeptide(L)'
;MNFFQQIGLWFTSLKFPEGFERAFQKFMDFVSLIWTFISSITDLEIFYIWSCIEVTLFVIWLIIKIWDPVLELKGPNSSGWEKRGKLFYWVVYLMVEILVVLFLPCITACFNVIFCYEGLMVPYELECYHGMHWLHLCIAIFVFLFIGLYLPFQIFFVIRTYQPKPHQYDSSGQKLVKGFDDEEITRNYQDLLERDQCPYKFLYAGYEYGWSLYKVITMIFKMVIIIPTIPFFTSTVGTASASLVIVTIYGLISIISSPFLLPSDD
;
A
#
# COMPACT_ATOMS: atom_id res chain seq x y z
N MET A 1 -2.13 -19.01 -28.86
CA MET A 1 -3.39 -18.90 -28.10
C MET A 1 -3.02 -18.79 -26.64
N ASN A 2 -3.27 -17.65 -26.01
CA ASN A 2 -2.93 -17.45 -24.60
C ASN A 2 -4.09 -17.89 -23.68
N PHE A 3 -3.80 -18.02 -22.37
CA PHE A 3 -4.76 -18.49 -21.36
C PHE A 3 -6.10 -17.72 -21.39
N PHE A 4 -6.06 -16.41 -21.60
CA PHE A 4 -7.25 -15.56 -21.66
C PHE A 4 -8.11 -15.79 -22.91
N GLN A 5 -7.48 -16.01 -24.07
CA GLN A 5 -8.19 -16.46 -25.27
C GLN A 5 -8.81 -17.86 -25.09
N GLN A 6 -8.14 -18.74 -24.34
CA GLN A 6 -8.65 -20.08 -24.02
C GLN A 6 -9.87 -20.03 -23.09
N ILE A 7 -9.87 -19.15 -22.09
CA ILE A 7 -11.06 -18.86 -21.26
C ILE A 7 -12.20 -18.32 -22.12
N GLY A 8 -11.92 -17.39 -23.04
CA GLY A 8 -12.92 -16.88 -23.99
C GLY A 8 -13.64 -17.99 -24.75
N LEU A 9 -12.89 -19.00 -25.21
CA LEU A 9 -13.41 -20.18 -25.92
C LEU A 9 -14.12 -21.19 -25.01
N TRP A 10 -13.83 -21.23 -23.71
CA TRP A 10 -14.60 -22.06 -22.77
C TRP A 10 -15.97 -21.44 -22.50
N PHE A 11 -16.05 -20.11 -22.46
CA PHE A 11 -17.32 -19.41 -22.24
C PHE A 11 -18.24 -19.41 -23.46
N THR A 12 -17.73 -19.58 -24.69
CA THR A 12 -18.56 -19.80 -25.88
C THR A 12 -19.28 -21.16 -25.87
N SER A 13 -18.89 -22.09 -24.97
CA SER A 13 -19.60 -23.37 -24.77
C SER A 13 -20.82 -23.24 -23.84
N LEU A 14 -20.95 -22.12 -23.12
CA LEU A 14 -22.06 -21.81 -22.25
C LEU A 14 -23.08 -20.97 -23.02
N LYS A 15 -24.37 -21.35 -22.98
CA LYS A 15 -25.46 -20.68 -23.71
C LYS A 15 -25.78 -19.30 -23.11
N PHE A 16 -24.91 -18.33 -23.32
CA PHE A 16 -25.15 -16.94 -22.94
C PHE A 16 -25.88 -16.17 -24.05
N PRO A 17 -26.54 -15.04 -23.73
CA PRO A 17 -27.07 -14.13 -24.75
C PRO A 17 -25.96 -13.64 -25.68
N GLU A 18 -26.18 -13.61 -27.00
CA GLU A 18 -25.16 -13.25 -28.00
C GLU A 18 -24.49 -11.89 -27.77
N GLY A 19 -25.22 -10.94 -27.17
CA GLY A 19 -24.70 -9.62 -26.81
C GLY A 19 -23.64 -9.69 -25.69
N PHE A 20 -23.84 -10.58 -24.71
CA PHE A 20 -22.88 -10.83 -23.64
C PHE A 20 -21.63 -11.54 -24.19
N GLU A 21 -21.83 -12.56 -25.03
CA GLU A 21 -20.72 -13.32 -25.63
C GLU A 21 -19.79 -12.40 -26.45
N ARG A 22 -20.35 -11.53 -27.31
CA ARG A 22 -19.57 -10.55 -28.07
C ARG A 22 -18.86 -9.53 -27.20
N ALA A 23 -19.49 -9.05 -26.12
CA ALA A 23 -18.86 -8.10 -25.19
C ALA A 23 -17.73 -8.76 -24.39
N PHE A 24 -17.96 -9.98 -23.90
CA PHE A 24 -16.98 -10.76 -23.16
C PHE A 24 -15.77 -11.11 -24.04
N GLN A 25 -15.99 -11.55 -25.29
CA GLN A 25 -14.90 -11.85 -26.21
C GLN A 25 -14.02 -10.63 -26.50
N LYS A 26 -14.62 -9.46 -26.76
CA LYS A 26 -13.87 -8.19 -26.92
C LYS A 26 -13.07 -7.81 -25.67
N PHE A 27 -13.66 -8.02 -24.49
CA PHE A 27 -12.98 -7.79 -23.23
C PHE A 27 -11.78 -8.75 -23.05
N MET A 28 -11.97 -10.04 -23.33
CA MET A 28 -10.90 -11.03 -23.22
C MET A 28 -9.79 -10.81 -24.25
N ASP A 29 -10.12 -10.34 -25.46
CA ASP A 29 -9.13 -9.93 -26.47
C ASP A 29 -8.33 -8.70 -26.01
N PHE A 30 -8.99 -7.73 -25.38
CA PHE A 30 -8.32 -6.56 -24.78
C PHE A 30 -7.39 -6.98 -23.63
N VAL A 31 -7.86 -7.83 -22.71
CA VAL A 31 -7.05 -8.38 -21.62
C VAL A 31 -5.88 -9.20 -22.18
N SER A 32 -6.11 -9.99 -23.22
CA SER A 32 -5.10 -10.76 -23.93
C SER A 32 -4.02 -9.84 -24.53
N LEU A 33 -4.42 -8.75 -25.19
CA LEU A 33 -3.50 -7.76 -25.76
C LEU A 33 -2.65 -7.10 -24.66
N ILE A 34 -3.29 -6.68 -23.57
CA ILE A 34 -2.59 -6.13 -22.39
C ILE A 34 -1.62 -7.18 -21.82
N TRP A 35 -2.06 -8.42 -21.69
CA TRP A 35 -1.23 -9.49 -21.14
C TRP A 35 -0.01 -9.77 -22.02
N THR A 36 -0.18 -9.81 -23.35
CA THR A 36 0.94 -9.97 -24.28
C THR A 36 1.92 -8.81 -24.17
N PHE A 37 1.42 -7.57 -24.06
CA PHE A 37 2.26 -6.39 -23.81
C PHE A 37 3.02 -6.53 -22.48
N ILE A 38 2.33 -6.84 -21.38
CA ILE A 38 2.95 -7.02 -20.05
C ILE A 38 4.00 -8.14 -20.08
N SER A 39 3.72 -9.27 -20.75
CA SER A 39 4.64 -10.40 -20.84
C SER A 39 5.89 -10.12 -21.69
N SER A 40 5.89 -9.03 -22.47
CA SER A 40 7.05 -8.59 -23.25
C SER A 40 7.99 -7.67 -22.47
N ILE A 41 7.54 -7.13 -21.33
CA ILE A 41 8.32 -6.22 -20.49
C ILE A 41 9.26 -7.07 -19.62
N THR A 42 10.55 -6.72 -19.60
CA THR A 42 11.53 -7.43 -18.76
C THR A 42 11.41 -7.03 -17.29
N ASP A 43 11.92 -7.86 -16.37
CA ASP A 43 11.94 -7.54 -14.94
C ASP A 43 12.68 -6.23 -14.63
N LEU A 44 13.72 -5.91 -15.41
CA LEU A 44 14.47 -4.66 -15.28
C LEU A 44 13.64 -3.45 -15.72
N GLU A 45 12.90 -3.56 -16.82
CA GLU A 45 12.00 -2.51 -17.28
C GLU A 45 10.84 -2.30 -16.30
N ILE A 46 10.28 -3.40 -15.75
CA ILE A 46 9.28 -3.37 -14.69
C ILE A 46 9.80 -2.60 -13.47
N PHE A 47 11.04 -2.87 -13.04
CA PHE A 47 11.68 -2.12 -11.96
C PHE A 47 11.72 -0.62 -12.26
N TYR A 48 12.14 -0.22 -13.45
CA TYR A 48 12.21 1.20 -13.82
C TYR A 48 10.83 1.85 -13.92
N ILE A 49 9.84 1.18 -14.51
CA ILE A 49 8.48 1.72 -14.65
C ILE A 49 7.89 1.97 -13.26
N TRP A 50 7.92 0.97 -12.36
CA TRP A 50 7.38 1.14 -11.02
C TRP A 50 8.14 2.20 -10.22
N SER A 51 9.47 2.16 -10.25
CA SER A 51 10.30 3.12 -9.51
C SER A 51 10.06 4.56 -9.99
N CYS A 52 9.97 4.79 -11.30
CA CYS A 52 9.75 6.13 -11.85
C CYS A 52 8.37 6.67 -11.47
N ILE A 53 7.32 5.86 -11.59
CA ILE A 53 5.96 6.25 -11.21
C ILE A 53 5.92 6.58 -9.72
N GLU A 54 6.42 5.68 -8.88
CA GLU A 54 6.35 5.79 -7.42
C GLU A 54 7.16 6.97 -6.89
N VAL A 55 8.41 7.15 -7.34
CA VAL A 55 9.26 8.28 -6.96
C VAL A 55 8.63 9.60 -7.42
N THR A 56 8.08 9.67 -8.62
CA THR A 56 7.45 10.89 -9.13
C THR A 56 6.22 11.27 -8.31
N LEU A 57 5.30 10.33 -8.09
CA LEU A 57 4.11 10.55 -7.28
C LEU A 57 4.47 10.93 -5.84
N PHE A 58 5.50 10.29 -5.28
CA PHE A 58 5.92 10.55 -3.92
C PHE A 58 6.53 11.93 -3.77
N VAL A 59 7.37 12.37 -4.71
CA VAL A 59 7.92 13.73 -4.74
C VAL A 59 6.80 14.77 -4.88
N ILE A 60 5.84 14.55 -5.78
CA ILE A 60 4.67 15.43 -5.93
C ILE A 60 3.88 15.50 -4.62
N TRP A 61 3.67 14.37 -3.94
CA TRP A 61 2.99 14.34 -2.66
C TRP A 61 3.76 15.11 -1.58
N LEU A 62 5.08 14.93 -1.48
CA LEU A 62 5.91 15.68 -0.53
C LEU A 62 5.83 17.19 -0.77
N ILE A 63 5.80 17.63 -2.03
CA ILE A 63 5.61 19.05 -2.38
C ILE A 63 4.23 19.53 -1.95
N ILE A 64 3.16 18.77 -2.22
CA ILE A 64 1.80 19.12 -1.80
C ILE A 64 1.72 19.22 -0.27
N LYS A 65 2.37 18.29 0.44
CA LYS A 65 2.39 18.20 1.89
C LYS A 65 3.00 19.42 2.58
N ILE A 66 3.95 20.12 1.95
CA ILE A 66 4.51 21.39 2.47
C ILE A 66 3.41 22.43 2.71
N TRP A 67 2.35 22.36 1.91
CA TRP A 67 1.23 23.29 2.00
C TRP A 67 0.15 22.82 2.95
N ASP A 68 0.28 21.68 3.63
CA ASP A 68 -0.77 21.20 4.51
C ASP A 68 -1.09 22.22 5.63
N PRO A 69 -2.37 22.39 6.01
CA PRO A 69 -2.75 23.32 7.05
C PRO A 69 -2.21 22.89 8.42
N VAL A 70 -1.68 23.86 9.17
CA VAL A 70 -1.29 23.66 10.57
C VAL A 70 -2.54 23.46 11.42
N LEU A 71 -2.57 22.40 12.23
CA LEU A 71 -3.70 22.02 13.10
C LEU A 71 -3.96 23.00 14.26
N GLU A 72 -3.03 23.92 14.54
CA GLU A 72 -3.06 24.80 15.72
C GLU A 72 -3.99 26.03 15.61
N LEU A 73 -4.81 26.15 14.56
CA LEU A 73 -5.85 27.18 14.50
C LEU A 73 -7.02 26.80 15.41
N LYS A 74 -6.92 27.32 16.64
CA LYS A 74 -7.84 27.30 17.79
C LYS A 74 -9.32 27.38 17.41
N GLY A 75 -9.96 26.22 17.34
CA GLY A 75 -11.42 26.06 17.32
C GLY A 75 -11.80 24.59 17.08
N PRO A 76 -12.86 24.06 17.72
CA PRO A 76 -13.30 22.67 17.53
C PRO A 76 -13.75 22.33 16.08
N ASN A 77 -13.86 23.34 15.21
CA ASN A 77 -14.38 23.22 13.84
C ASN A 77 -13.47 23.85 12.76
N SER A 78 -12.21 24.20 13.05
CA SER A 78 -11.34 24.88 12.06
C SER A 78 -10.26 23.96 11.52
N SER A 79 -10.66 22.96 10.75
CA SER A 79 -9.70 22.24 9.90
C SER A 79 -9.40 23.11 8.67
N GLY A 80 -8.13 23.46 8.42
CA GLY A 80 -7.77 24.24 7.22
C GLY A 80 -8.05 23.52 5.90
N TRP A 81 -8.45 22.25 5.97
CA TRP A 81 -8.79 21.37 4.86
C TRP A 81 -10.10 21.76 4.16
N GLU A 82 -11.08 22.27 4.90
CA GLU A 82 -12.39 22.68 4.35
C GLU A 82 -12.28 23.73 3.24
N LYS A 83 -11.25 24.58 3.30
CA LYS A 83 -11.01 25.65 2.32
C LYS A 83 -10.45 25.16 0.98
N ARG A 84 -9.96 23.91 0.88
CA ARG A 84 -9.29 23.39 -0.32
C ARG A 84 -10.23 22.75 -1.34
N GLY A 85 -11.48 22.51 -0.95
CA GLY A 85 -12.51 21.95 -1.82
C GLY A 85 -12.35 20.46 -2.10
N LYS A 86 -13.41 19.87 -2.66
CA LYS A 86 -13.52 18.41 -2.87
C LYS A 86 -12.53 17.86 -3.91
N LEU A 87 -12.16 18.65 -4.93
CA LEU A 87 -11.23 18.19 -5.96
C LEU A 87 -9.83 17.95 -5.39
N PHE A 88 -9.34 18.87 -4.56
CA PHE A 88 -8.05 18.73 -3.90
C PHE A 88 -8.03 17.49 -2.99
N TYR A 89 -9.10 17.28 -2.22
CA TYR A 89 -9.27 16.08 -1.39
C TYR A 89 -9.11 14.80 -2.22
N TRP A 90 -9.84 14.71 -3.33
CA TRP A 90 -9.80 13.54 -4.21
C TRP A 90 -8.43 13.28 -4.83
N VAL A 91 -7.74 14.34 -5.26
CA VAL A 91 -6.39 14.24 -5.83
C VAL A 91 -5.40 13.70 -4.79
N VAL A 92 -5.41 14.23 -3.56
CA VAL A 92 -4.51 13.77 -2.50
C VAL A 92 -4.84 12.34 -2.07
N TYR A 93 -6.12 12.03 -1.89
CA TYR A 93 -6.59 10.69 -1.57
C TYR A 93 -6.11 9.66 -2.60
N LEU A 94 -6.41 9.90 -3.88
CA LEU A 94 -6.06 8.98 -4.97
C LEU A 94 -4.54 8.83 -5.12
N MET A 95 -3.79 9.92 -4.97
CA MET A 95 -2.33 9.89 -5.05
C MET A 95 -1.71 9.04 -3.93
N VAL A 96 -2.12 9.23 -2.67
CA VAL A 96 -1.58 8.43 -1.56
C VAL A 96 -2.06 6.99 -1.63
N GLU A 97 -3.29 6.74 -2.10
CA GLU A 97 -3.77 5.38 -2.32
C GLU A 97 -2.95 4.67 -3.41
N ILE A 98 -2.66 5.33 -4.52
CA ILE A 98 -1.78 4.77 -5.57
C ILE A 98 -0.39 4.46 -5.00
N LEU A 99 0.21 5.37 -4.23
CA LEU A 99 1.52 5.13 -3.58
C LEU A 99 1.48 3.89 -2.69
N VAL A 100 0.46 3.75 -1.84
CA VAL A 100 0.34 2.59 -0.94
C VAL A 100 0.11 1.29 -1.72
N VAL A 101 -0.64 1.33 -2.83
CA VAL A 101 -0.89 0.17 -3.69
C VAL A 101 0.37 -0.24 -4.47
N LEU A 102 1.10 0.72 -5.03
CA LEU A 102 2.30 0.50 -5.83
C LEU A 102 3.55 0.25 -4.99
N PHE A 103 3.52 0.53 -3.69
CA PHE A 103 4.60 0.25 -2.76
C PHE A 103 5.09 -1.20 -2.86
N LEU A 104 4.19 -2.18 -2.78
CA LEU A 104 4.58 -3.59 -2.80
C LEU A 104 5.27 -4.00 -4.12
N PRO A 105 4.68 -3.78 -5.31
CA PRO A 105 5.35 -4.12 -6.56
C PRO A 105 6.67 -3.36 -6.76
N CYS A 106 6.75 -2.10 -6.33
CA CYS A 106 7.99 -1.33 -6.39
C CYS A 106 9.10 -1.93 -5.53
N ILE A 107 8.81 -2.29 -4.27
CA ILE A 107 9.79 -2.90 -3.36
C ILE A 107 10.18 -4.30 -3.82
N THR A 108 9.24 -5.11 -4.31
CA THR A 108 9.55 -6.43 -4.88
C THR A 108 10.52 -6.31 -6.06
N ALA A 109 10.23 -5.41 -7.01
CA ALA A 109 11.10 -5.19 -8.17
C ALA A 109 12.49 -4.67 -7.75
N CYS A 110 12.52 -3.78 -6.74
CA CYS A 110 13.76 -3.28 -6.15
C CYS A 110 14.62 -4.39 -5.53
N PHE A 111 13.99 -5.31 -4.78
CA PHE A 111 14.71 -6.45 -4.20
C PHE A 111 15.22 -7.41 -5.27
N ASN A 112 14.48 -7.63 -6.35
CA ASN A 112 14.97 -8.45 -7.47
C ASN A 112 16.26 -7.89 -8.07
N VAL A 113 16.42 -6.57 -8.14
CA VAL A 113 17.69 -5.93 -8.58
C VAL A 113 18.77 -6.11 -7.52
N ILE A 114 18.48 -5.78 -6.25
CA ILE A 114 19.47 -5.81 -5.14
C ILE A 114 20.06 -7.20 -4.98
N PHE A 115 19.22 -8.22 -5.05
CA PHE A 115 19.60 -9.61 -4.86
C PHE A 115 19.82 -10.39 -6.15
N CYS A 116 19.88 -9.68 -7.29
CA CYS A 116 20.36 -10.25 -8.54
C CYS A 116 19.53 -11.46 -9.02
N TYR A 117 18.23 -11.26 -9.15
CA TYR A 117 17.30 -12.28 -9.64
C TYR A 117 17.61 -12.69 -11.09
N GLU A 118 17.61 -13.99 -11.38
CA GLU A 118 18.03 -14.53 -12.69
C GLU A 118 17.20 -13.97 -13.87
N GLY A 119 15.89 -13.78 -13.69
CA GLY A 119 15.00 -13.22 -14.72
C GLY A 119 15.35 -11.79 -15.15
N LEU A 120 16.06 -11.05 -14.29
CA LEU A 120 16.56 -9.71 -14.58
C LEU A 120 17.86 -9.74 -15.39
N MET A 121 18.64 -10.80 -15.27
CA MET A 121 20.02 -10.87 -15.79
C MET A 121 20.09 -11.50 -17.18
N VAL A 122 19.31 -12.56 -17.42
CA VAL A 122 19.34 -13.34 -18.68
C VAL A 122 19.06 -12.49 -19.93
N PRO A 123 18.08 -11.56 -19.96
CA PRO A 123 17.78 -10.80 -21.17
C PRO A 123 18.85 -9.78 -21.58
N TYR A 124 19.71 -9.37 -20.65
CA TYR A 124 20.69 -8.29 -20.85
C TYR A 124 22.15 -8.75 -20.70
N GLU A 125 22.38 -10.05 -20.56
CA GLU A 125 23.72 -10.65 -20.35
C GLU A 125 24.49 -9.96 -19.20
N LEU A 126 23.76 -9.58 -18.14
CA LEU A 126 24.36 -8.91 -16.99
C LEU A 126 25.06 -9.92 -16.08
N GLU A 127 26.22 -9.53 -15.55
CA GLU A 127 26.91 -10.26 -14.50
C GLU A 127 26.55 -9.69 -13.12
N CYS A 128 26.36 -10.59 -12.16
CA CYS A 128 25.97 -10.23 -10.80
C CYS A 128 27.06 -9.40 -10.11
N TYR A 129 26.70 -8.20 -9.62
CA TYR A 129 27.63 -7.29 -8.94
C TYR A 129 28.85 -6.90 -9.79
N HIS A 130 28.71 -6.90 -11.12
CA HIS A 130 29.75 -6.52 -12.06
C HIS A 130 29.19 -5.63 -13.17
N GLY A 131 30.07 -4.81 -13.77
CA GLY A 131 29.72 -3.95 -14.91
C GLY A 131 28.52 -3.03 -14.65
N MET A 132 27.53 -3.09 -15.55
CA MET A 132 26.33 -2.25 -15.50
C MET A 132 25.38 -2.60 -14.35
N HIS A 133 25.47 -3.80 -13.77
CA HIS A 133 24.63 -4.19 -12.63
C HIS A 133 24.85 -3.28 -11.41
N TRP A 134 26.08 -2.77 -11.20
CA TRP A 134 26.37 -1.79 -10.14
C TRP A 134 25.53 -0.52 -10.24
N LEU A 135 25.27 -0.03 -11.45
CA LEU A 135 24.44 1.15 -11.65
C LEU A 135 22.99 0.87 -11.25
N HIS A 136 22.45 -0.26 -11.71
CA HIS A 136 21.10 -0.71 -11.35
C HIS A 136 20.97 -0.93 -9.83
N LEU A 137 21.99 -1.52 -9.20
CA LEU A 137 22.07 -1.72 -7.76
C LEU A 137 22.04 -0.39 -6.99
N CYS A 138 22.83 0.60 -7.41
CA CYS A 138 22.82 1.93 -6.78
C CYS A 138 21.44 2.60 -6.87
N ILE A 139 20.78 2.49 -8.03
CA ILE A 139 19.41 3.03 -8.22
C ILE A 139 18.43 2.28 -7.34
N ALA A 140 18.51 0.95 -7.27
CA ALA A 140 17.65 0.14 -6.42
C ALA A 140 17.84 0.48 -4.93
N ILE A 141 19.08 0.63 -4.45
CA ILE A 141 19.33 1.07 -3.06
C ILE A 141 18.70 2.43 -2.79
N PHE A 142 18.81 3.39 -3.72
CA PHE A 142 18.15 4.68 -3.59
C PHE A 142 16.62 4.54 -3.50
N VAL A 143 16.01 3.78 -4.40
CA VAL A 143 14.56 3.53 -4.41
C VAL A 143 14.12 2.83 -3.12
N PHE A 144 14.88 1.86 -2.63
CA PHE A 144 14.61 1.18 -1.37
C PHE A 144 14.64 2.14 -0.18
N LEU A 145 15.65 3.01 -0.08
CA LEU A 145 15.73 3.97 1.02
C LEU A 145 14.61 5.01 0.93
N PHE A 146 14.34 5.52 -0.27
CA PHE A 146 13.38 6.61 -0.48
C PHE A 146 11.92 6.15 -0.46
N ILE A 147 11.59 5.05 -1.13
CA ILE A 147 10.24 4.48 -1.12
C ILE A 147 10.09 3.48 0.02
N GLY A 148 11.01 2.53 0.16
CA GLY A 148 10.88 1.44 1.14
C GLY A 148 10.89 1.91 2.59
N LEU A 149 11.68 2.93 2.94
CA LEU A 149 11.79 3.41 4.32
C LEU A 149 11.14 4.78 4.52
N TYR A 150 11.43 5.73 3.64
CA TYR A 150 10.99 7.12 3.86
C TYR A 150 9.48 7.32 3.57
N LEU A 151 8.86 6.64 2.60
CA LEU A 151 7.40 6.71 2.42
C LEU A 151 6.61 6.18 3.65
N PRO A 152 6.86 4.97 4.19
CA PRO A 152 6.21 4.50 5.42
C PRO A 152 6.43 5.44 6.61
N PHE A 153 7.64 6.00 6.73
CA PHE A 153 7.94 7.02 7.74
C PHE A 153 7.06 8.26 7.56
N GLN A 154 6.92 8.77 6.34
CA GLN A 154 6.06 9.93 6.06
C GLN A 154 4.58 9.65 6.32
N ILE A 155 4.09 8.45 6.01
CA ILE A 155 2.74 7.99 6.35
C ILE A 155 2.56 7.94 7.87
N PHE A 156 3.53 7.42 8.63
CA PHE A 156 3.52 7.44 10.09
C PHE A 156 3.39 8.86 10.64
N PHE A 157 4.14 9.82 10.10
CA PHE A 157 4.04 11.22 10.52
C PHE A 157 2.67 11.83 10.21
N VAL A 158 2.10 11.52 9.04
CA VAL A 158 0.79 12.01 8.63
C VAL A 158 -0.30 11.48 9.56
N ILE A 159 -0.29 10.18 9.86
CA ILE A 159 -1.24 9.57 10.79
C ILE A 159 -1.10 10.21 12.18
N ARG A 160 0.12 10.31 12.71
CA ARG A 160 0.37 10.91 14.04
C ARG A 160 -0.05 12.37 14.14
N THR A 161 0.07 13.11 13.04
CA THR A 161 -0.23 14.54 12.98
C THR A 161 -1.73 14.76 12.87
N TYR A 162 -2.38 14.14 11.89
CA TYR A 162 -3.76 14.47 11.53
C TYR A 162 -4.84 13.60 12.18
N GLN A 163 -4.48 12.46 12.78
CA GLN A 163 -5.46 11.65 13.49
C GLN A 163 -6.10 12.47 14.62
N PRO A 164 -7.45 12.58 14.66
CA PRO A 164 -8.12 13.31 15.73
C PRO A 164 -7.91 12.60 17.07
N LYS A 165 -7.75 13.39 18.13
CA LYS A 165 -7.55 12.88 19.49
C LYS A 165 -8.90 12.93 20.23
N PRO A 166 -9.42 11.79 20.72
CA PRO A 166 -10.63 11.77 21.53
C PRO A 166 -10.42 12.57 22.82
N HIS A 167 -11.52 13.08 23.37
CA HIS A 167 -11.50 13.78 24.65
C HIS A 167 -11.03 12.85 25.76
N GLN A 168 -10.32 13.41 26.74
CA GLN A 168 -9.79 12.65 27.87
C GLN A 168 -10.75 12.62 29.06
N TYR A 169 -11.90 13.31 28.97
CA TYR A 169 -12.84 13.48 30.07
C TYR A 169 -14.26 13.18 29.63
N ASP A 170 -15.03 12.57 30.52
CA ASP A 170 -16.45 12.28 30.35
C ASP A 170 -17.33 13.53 30.56
N SER A 171 -18.64 13.37 30.39
CA SER A 171 -19.62 14.44 30.64
C SER A 171 -19.70 14.92 32.10
N SER A 172 -19.18 14.13 33.04
CA SER A 172 -19.11 14.43 34.48
C SER A 172 -17.77 15.07 34.89
N GLY A 173 -16.83 15.26 33.96
CA GLY A 173 -15.49 15.79 34.21
C GLY A 173 -14.49 14.78 34.77
N GLN A 174 -14.83 13.49 34.83
CA GLN A 174 -13.92 12.41 35.19
C GLN A 174 -13.05 12.01 34.00
N LYS A 175 -11.83 11.57 34.26
CA LYS A 175 -10.89 11.18 33.21
C LYS A 175 -11.23 9.78 32.69
N LEU A 176 -11.42 9.65 31.38
CA LEU A 176 -11.63 8.37 30.71
C LEU A 176 -10.36 7.51 30.80
N VAL A 177 -10.50 6.25 31.20
CA VAL A 177 -9.40 5.29 31.35
C VAL A 177 -9.47 4.26 30.24
N LYS A 178 -8.44 4.26 29.36
CA LYS A 178 -8.28 3.23 28.32
C LYS A 178 -8.24 1.83 28.96
N GLY A 179 -9.01 0.89 28.44
CA GLY A 179 -9.22 -0.47 28.97
C GLY A 179 -10.51 -0.64 29.77
N PHE A 180 -11.07 0.44 30.35
CA PHE A 180 -12.33 0.41 31.10
C PHE A 180 -13.44 1.15 30.36
N ASP A 181 -13.11 2.31 29.79
CA ASP A 181 -14.07 3.20 29.09
C ASP A 181 -13.86 3.18 27.56
N ASP A 182 -13.38 2.05 27.02
CA ASP A 182 -13.01 1.95 25.59
C ASP A 182 -14.19 2.23 24.66
N GLU A 183 -15.41 1.84 25.03
CA GLU A 183 -16.62 2.14 24.24
C GLU A 183 -16.88 3.65 24.11
N GLU A 184 -16.73 4.41 25.20
CA GLU A 184 -16.95 5.86 25.18
C GLU A 184 -15.83 6.57 24.40
N ILE A 185 -14.58 6.13 24.56
CA ILE A 185 -13.44 6.64 23.78
C ILE A 185 -13.64 6.36 22.29
N THR A 186 -14.04 5.14 21.92
CA THR A 186 -14.29 4.75 20.54
C THR A 186 -15.44 5.53 19.93
N ARG A 187 -16.54 5.73 20.66
CA ARG A 187 -17.67 6.55 20.20
C ARG A 187 -17.26 8.02 19.98
N ASN A 188 -16.55 8.61 20.94
CA ASN A 188 -16.03 9.97 20.80
C ASN A 188 -15.09 10.10 19.61
N TYR A 189 -14.25 9.08 19.36
CA TYR A 189 -13.36 9.06 18.21
C TYR A 189 -14.12 8.91 16.89
N GLN A 190 -15.17 8.09 16.83
CA GLN A 190 -16.05 7.96 15.66
C GLN A 190 -16.71 9.30 15.31
N ASP A 191 -17.27 10.01 16.29
CA ASP A 191 -17.88 11.33 16.10
C ASP A 191 -16.88 12.35 15.54
N LEU A 192 -15.62 12.31 16.00
CA LEU A 192 -14.53 13.14 15.47
C LEU A 192 -14.16 12.74 14.04
N LEU A 193 -14.10 11.44 13.74
CA LEU A 193 -13.82 10.94 12.40
C LEU A 193 -14.91 11.35 11.41
N GLU A 194 -16.19 11.28 11.78
CA GLU A 194 -17.29 11.69 10.89
C GLU A 194 -17.18 13.14 10.43
N ARG A 195 -16.72 14.02 11.34
CA ARG A 195 -16.53 15.45 11.06
C ARG A 195 -15.23 15.76 10.33
N ASP A 196 -14.26 14.85 10.38
CA ASP A 196 -12.94 15.06 9.80
C ASP A 196 -12.99 15.12 8.26
N GLN A 197 -12.53 16.25 7.73
CA GLN A 197 -12.42 16.55 6.29
C GLN A 197 -11.00 16.37 5.76
N CYS A 198 -10.08 15.82 6.56
CA CYS A 198 -8.70 15.57 6.16
C CYS A 198 -8.63 14.56 5.00
N PRO A 199 -7.91 14.85 3.90
CA PRO A 199 -7.73 13.90 2.78
C PRO A 199 -7.02 12.61 3.18
N TYR A 200 -6.29 12.64 4.29
CA TYR A 200 -5.58 11.48 4.84
C TYR A 200 -6.44 10.61 5.76
N LYS A 201 -7.72 10.94 5.95
CA LYS A 201 -8.66 10.22 6.83
C LYS A 201 -8.67 8.71 6.59
N PHE A 202 -8.62 8.28 5.32
CA PHE A 202 -8.60 6.87 4.95
C PHE A 202 -7.37 6.08 5.49
N LEU A 203 -6.30 6.76 5.92
CA LEU A 203 -5.14 6.11 6.53
C LEU A 203 -5.42 5.61 7.94
N TYR A 204 -6.36 6.23 8.67
CA TYR A 204 -6.62 5.95 10.08
C TYR A 204 -8.10 5.69 10.42
N ALA A 205 -9.05 6.00 9.54
CA ALA A 205 -10.48 5.88 9.80
C ALA A 205 -11.02 4.44 9.87
N GLY A 206 -10.24 3.45 9.45
CA GLY A 206 -10.59 2.03 9.61
C GLY A 206 -10.08 1.41 10.92
N TYR A 207 -9.32 2.16 11.72
CA TYR A 207 -8.60 1.61 12.87
C TYR A 207 -9.00 2.30 14.18
N GLU A 208 -8.99 1.55 15.27
CA GLU A 208 -9.25 2.09 16.60
C GLU A 208 -8.22 3.15 17.00
N TYR A 209 -8.59 3.98 17.98
CA TYR A 209 -7.70 5.01 18.47
C TYR A 209 -6.46 4.41 19.17
N GLY A 210 -5.30 4.64 18.56
CA GLY A 210 -4.01 4.06 18.94
C GLY A 210 -3.52 2.92 18.05
N TRP A 211 -4.41 2.30 17.26
CA TRP A 211 -4.07 1.23 16.31
C TRP A 211 -4.01 1.70 14.85
N SER A 212 -4.27 2.98 14.57
CA SER A 212 -4.10 3.61 13.24
C SER A 212 -2.73 3.38 12.58
N LEU A 213 -1.68 3.19 13.38
CA LEU A 213 -0.35 2.87 12.89
C LEU A 213 -0.21 1.45 12.34
N TYR A 214 -1.20 0.58 12.58
CA TYR A 214 -1.23 -0.78 12.06
C TYR A 214 -1.04 -0.80 10.54
N LYS A 215 -1.62 0.16 9.79
CA LYS A 215 -1.39 0.30 8.34
C LYS A 215 0.10 0.38 7.98
N VAL A 216 0.89 1.17 8.71
CA VAL A 216 2.35 1.29 8.50
C VAL A 216 3.07 0.00 8.91
N ILE A 217 2.64 -0.64 10.01
CA ILE A 217 3.17 -1.93 10.46
C ILE A 217 2.98 -2.98 9.36
N THR A 218 1.79 -3.06 8.74
CA THR A 218 1.54 -3.99 7.63
C THR A 218 2.43 -3.72 6.42
N MET A 219 2.74 -2.46 6.10
CA MET A 219 3.67 -2.13 5.02
C MET A 219 5.07 -2.68 5.31
N ILE A 220 5.56 -2.55 6.55
CA ILE A 220 6.86 -3.10 6.95
C ILE A 220 6.85 -4.64 6.90
N PHE A 221 5.80 -5.29 7.41
CA PHE A 221 5.67 -6.75 7.33
C PHE A 221 5.65 -7.25 5.88
N LYS A 222 4.95 -6.53 4.99
CA LYS A 222 4.94 -6.79 3.55
C LYS A 222 6.33 -6.66 2.91
N MET A 223 7.21 -5.82 3.43
CA MET A 223 8.61 -5.81 2.97
C MET A 223 9.38 -7.03 3.48
N VAL A 224 9.20 -7.38 4.76
CA VAL A 224 9.92 -8.49 5.40
C VAL A 224 9.54 -9.83 4.78
N ILE A 225 8.27 -10.04 4.40
CA ILE A 225 7.81 -11.27 3.75
C ILE A 225 8.39 -11.49 2.36
N ILE A 226 8.88 -10.43 1.68
CA ILE A 226 9.55 -10.58 0.39
C ILE A 226 10.93 -11.21 0.58
N ILE A 227 11.62 -10.93 1.69
CA ILE A 227 13.00 -11.37 1.91
C ILE A 227 13.19 -12.90 1.74
N PRO A 228 12.33 -13.77 2.29
CA PRO A 228 12.42 -15.21 2.05
C PRO A 228 12.21 -15.67 0.61
N THR A 229 11.47 -14.90 -0.19
CA THR A 229 11.16 -15.24 -1.59
C THR A 229 12.34 -14.99 -2.54
N ILE A 230 13.39 -14.37 -2.01
CA ILE A 230 14.61 -14.02 -2.72
C ILE A 230 15.51 -15.27 -2.81
N PRO A 231 16.27 -15.46 -3.90
CA PRO A 231 17.11 -16.65 -4.16
C PRO A 231 18.22 -16.94 -3.13
N PHE A 232 18.26 -16.24 -2.00
CA PHE A 232 19.10 -16.60 -0.85
C PHE A 232 18.72 -17.97 -0.25
N PHE A 233 17.45 -18.36 -0.38
CA PHE A 233 16.96 -19.68 0.00
C PHE A 233 17.00 -20.60 -1.23
N THR A 234 18.09 -21.35 -1.38
CA THR A 234 18.26 -22.34 -2.47
C THR A 234 17.27 -23.50 -2.37
N SER A 235 16.64 -23.69 -1.22
CA SER A 235 15.61 -24.68 -0.97
C SER A 235 14.22 -24.05 -0.95
N THR A 236 13.34 -24.54 -1.82
CA THR A 236 11.92 -24.16 -1.86
C THR A 236 11.22 -24.39 -0.51
N VAL A 237 11.61 -25.44 0.21
CA VAL A 237 11.11 -25.73 1.56
C VAL A 237 11.58 -24.66 2.54
N GLY A 238 12.83 -24.19 2.43
CA GLY A 238 13.39 -23.13 3.27
C GLY A 238 12.63 -21.81 3.13
N THR A 239 12.40 -21.37 1.90
CA THR A 239 11.58 -20.18 1.59
C THR A 239 10.17 -20.30 2.16
N ALA A 240 9.51 -21.44 1.93
CA ALA A 240 8.14 -21.67 2.37
C ALA A 240 8.04 -21.69 3.91
N SER A 241 8.97 -22.35 4.60
CA SER A 241 9.00 -22.40 6.06
C SER A 241 9.27 -21.02 6.67
N ALA A 242 10.24 -20.25 6.14
CA ALA A 242 10.52 -18.91 6.63
C ALA A 242 9.33 -17.95 6.41
N SER A 243 8.69 -18.03 5.24
CA SER A 243 7.49 -17.25 4.94
C SER A 243 6.34 -17.62 5.88
N LEU A 244 6.14 -18.92 6.15
CA LEU A 244 5.11 -19.40 7.07
C LEU A 244 5.31 -18.84 8.48
N VAL A 245 6.54 -18.86 9.00
CA VAL A 245 6.86 -18.29 10.32
C VAL A 245 6.52 -16.80 10.38
N ILE A 246 6.90 -16.02 9.37
CA ILE A 246 6.62 -14.58 9.32
C ILE A 246 5.11 -14.33 9.27
N VAL A 247 4.37 -15.08 8.46
CA VAL A 247 2.90 -14.98 8.36
C VAL A 247 2.22 -15.40 9.66
N THR A 248 2.71 -16.45 10.34
CA THR A 248 2.19 -16.87 11.65
C THR A 248 2.40 -15.78 12.70
N ILE A 249 3.60 -15.18 12.76
CA ILE A 249 3.88 -14.06 13.68
C ILE A 249 2.95 -12.88 13.38
N TYR A 250 2.79 -12.52 12.10
CA TYR A 250 1.88 -11.46 11.69
C TYR A 250 0.44 -11.77 12.08
N GLY A 251 -0.05 -13.00 11.85
CA GLY A 251 -1.39 -13.43 12.23
C GLY A 251 -1.62 -13.36 13.74
N LEU A 252 -0.65 -13.78 14.55
CA LEU A 252 -0.71 -13.67 16.01
C LEU A 252 -0.76 -12.21 16.47
N ILE A 253 0.06 -11.34 15.89
CA ILE A 253 0.02 -9.90 16.18
C ILE A 253 -1.34 -9.33 15.82
N SER A 254 -1.89 -9.69 14.65
CA SER A 254 -3.20 -9.23 14.19
C SER A 254 -4.31 -9.60 15.18
N ILE A 255 -4.35 -10.87 15.61
CA ILE A 255 -5.35 -11.38 16.57
C ILE A 255 -5.25 -10.66 17.92
N ILE A 256 -4.03 -10.41 18.40
CA ILE A 256 -3.83 -9.72 19.69
C ILE A 256 -4.20 -8.24 19.57
N SER A 257 -3.98 -7.64 18.39
CA SER A 257 -4.17 -6.20 18.20
C SER A 257 -5.62 -5.76 18.00
N SER A 258 -6.51 -6.63 17.47
CA SER A 258 -7.89 -6.29 17.05
C SER A 258 -8.02 -4.83 16.58
N PRO A 259 -7.27 -4.45 15.53
CA PRO A 259 -6.95 -3.05 15.31
C PRO A 259 -8.10 -2.28 14.65
N PHE A 260 -9.16 -2.96 14.22
CA PHE A 260 -10.21 -2.41 13.37
C PHE A 260 -11.37 -1.85 14.18
N LEU A 261 -11.96 -0.76 13.69
CA LEU A 261 -13.10 -0.10 14.34
C LEU A 261 -14.41 -0.90 14.23
N LEU A 262 -14.53 -1.73 13.19
CA LEU A 262 -15.70 -2.55 12.95
C LEU A 262 -15.35 -4.01 13.27
N PRO A 263 -16.12 -4.70 14.12
CA PRO A 263 -15.90 -6.11 14.42
C PRO A 263 -16.03 -7.05 13.19
N SER A 264 -16.59 -6.55 12.08
CA SER A 264 -16.66 -7.29 10.81
C SER A 264 -15.34 -7.33 10.04
N ASP A 265 -14.40 -6.46 10.41
CA ASP A 265 -13.16 -6.21 9.66
C ASP A 265 -11.93 -6.86 10.35
N ASP A 266 -12.13 -7.43 11.55
CA ASP A 266 -11.15 -8.21 12.35
C ASP A 266 -10.90 -9.64 11.81
#